data_AF-A0A2X0VTG4-F1
#
_entry.id   AF-A0A2X0VTG4-F1
#
_cell.length_a   1.000
_cell.length_b   1.000
_cell.length_c   1.000
_cell.angle_alpha   90.00
_cell.angle_beta   90.00
_cell.angle_gamma   90.00
#
_symmetry.space_group_name_H-M   'P 1'
#
loop_
_entity.id
_entity.type
_entity.pdbx_description
1 polymer ?
#
loop_
_entity_poly.entity_id
_entity_poly.type
_entity_poly.pdbx_seq_one_letter_code
_entity_poly.pdbx_strand_id
1 'polypeptide(L)'
;MKEDYSWFASLPLLGVILFSWALAFFEYCLQVPANRLGFKGAGGPFDIMQLKVIQEVITLVVFTIFSVIAFKLELRWNHLVACLCLIAAVYFTFR
;
A
#
# COMPACT_ATOMS: atom_id res chain seq x y z
N MET A 1 10.74 27.19 -2.60
CA MET A 1 9.82 27.96 -1.75
C MET A 1 8.46 27.28 -1.87
N LYS A 2 7.86 26.94 -0.74
CA LYS A 2 6.80 25.92 -0.57
C LYS A 2 5.61 26.20 -1.48
N GLU A 3 5.29 25.29 -2.39
CA GLU A 3 3.91 25.16 -2.88
C GLU A 3 3.12 24.59 -1.71
N ASP A 4 2.66 25.48 -0.83
CA ASP A 4 1.77 25.12 0.27
C ASP A 4 0.46 24.64 -0.36
N TYR A 5 0.24 23.32 -0.31
CA TYR A 5 -1.06 22.69 -0.58
C TYR A 5 -2.07 23.20 0.45
N SER A 6 -2.55 24.44 0.30
CA SER A 6 -3.39 25.12 1.30
C SER A 6 -4.69 24.36 1.57
N TRP A 7 -5.18 23.61 0.58
CA TRP A 7 -6.38 22.80 0.70
C TRP A 7 -6.21 21.58 1.64
N PHE A 8 -5.01 21.00 1.71
CA PHE A 8 -4.68 19.93 2.65
C PHE A 8 -4.46 20.47 4.07
N ALA A 9 -3.87 21.67 4.19
CA ALA A 9 -3.66 22.33 5.47
C ALA A 9 -4.96 22.91 6.07
N SER A 10 -5.95 23.24 5.24
CA SER A 10 -7.27 23.73 5.67
C SER A 10 -8.29 22.63 5.98
N LEU A 11 -8.00 21.38 5.63
CA LEU A 11 -8.81 20.24 6.07
C LEU A 11 -8.64 20.11 7.59
N PRO A 12 -9.73 20.16 8.38
CA PRO A 12 -9.64 19.87 9.81
C PRO A 12 -8.91 18.54 9.98
N LEU A 13 -8.02 18.42 10.97
CA LEU A 13 -7.31 17.16 11.27
C LEU A 13 -8.28 15.96 11.26
N LEU A 14 -9.49 16.18 11.77
CA LEU A 14 -10.59 15.22 11.76
C LEU A 14 -10.99 14.75 10.34
N GLY A 15 -11.04 15.65 9.35
CA GLY A 15 -11.33 15.32 7.96
C GLY A 15 -10.25 14.44 7.33
N VAL A 16 -8.97 14.70 7.60
CA VAL A 16 -7.86 13.85 7.14
C VAL A 16 -7.93 12.46 7.79
N ILE A 17 -8.22 12.39 9.09
CA ILE A 17 -8.39 11.12 9.81
C ILE A 17 -9.55 10.30 9.22
N LEU A 18 -10.73 10.92 9.05
CA LEU A 18 -11.91 10.24 8.49
C LEU A 18 -11.67 9.76 7.06
N PHE A 19 -11.00 10.56 6.24
CA PHE A 19 -10.63 10.15 4.88
C PHE A 19 -9.67 8.95 4.90
N SER A 20 -8.65 8.97 5.76
CA SER A 20 -7.74 7.83 5.93
C SER A 20 -8.45 6.56 6.40
N TRP A 21 -9.42 6.68 7.31
CA TRP A 21 -10.22 5.55 7.78
C TRP A 21 -11.13 5.00 6.69
N ALA A 22 -11.74 5.87 5.87
CA ALA A 22 -12.55 5.44 4.73
C ALA A 22 -11.69 4.66 3.72
N LEU A 23 -10.50 5.15 3.39
CA LEU A 23 -9.55 4.44 2.52
C LEU A 23 -9.18 3.06 3.07
N ALA A 24 -8.78 3.00 4.35
CA ALA A 24 -8.45 1.75 5.02
C ALA A 24 -9.63 0.77 5.02
N PHE A 25 -10.86 1.27 5.24
CA PHE A 25 -12.06 0.45 5.18
C PHE A 25 -12.22 -0.23 3.81
N PHE A 26 -12.08 0.51 2.71
CA PHE A 26 -12.17 -0.07 1.37
C PHE A 26 -11.03 -1.07 1.08
N GLU A 27 -9.81 -0.76 1.54
CA GLU A 27 -8.67 -1.69 1.46
C GLU A 27 -9.01 -3.02 2.16
N TYR A 28 -9.51 -2.97 3.39
CA TYR A 28 -9.92 -4.15 4.14
C TYR A 28 -11.08 -4.91 3.50
N CYS A 29 -12.06 -4.21 2.91
CA CYS A 29 -13.17 -4.84 2.20
C CYS A 29 -12.70 -5.73 1.04
N LEU A 30 -11.58 -5.40 0.40
CA LEU A 30 -10.99 -6.20 -0.68
C LEU A 30 -9.99 -7.24 -0.15
N GLN A 31 -9.18 -6.84 0.83
CA GLN A 31 -8.13 -7.68 1.42
C GLN A 31 -8.69 -8.90 2.15
N VAL A 32 -9.77 -8.74 2.94
CA VAL A 32 -10.30 -9.84 3.75
C VAL A 32 -10.86 -10.98 2.87
N PRO A 33 -11.70 -10.73 1.86
CA PRO A 33 -12.13 -11.77 0.91
C PRO A 33 -10.96 -12.37 0.13
N ALA A 34 -10.01 -11.56 -0.35
CA ALA A 34 -8.85 -12.04 -1.11
C ALA A 34 -7.97 -12.98 -0.27
N ASN A 35 -7.67 -12.62 0.98
CA ASN A 35 -6.92 -13.46 1.90
C ASN A 35 -7.66 -14.75 2.22
N ARG A 36 -8.99 -14.68 2.39
CA ARG A 36 -9.81 -15.88 2.62
C ARG A 36 -9.79 -16.82 1.41
N LEU A 37 -9.87 -16.32 0.18
CA LEU A 37 -9.83 -17.13 -1.04
C LEU A 37 -8.42 -17.70 -1.32
N GLY A 38 -7.37 -16.95 -1.00
CA GLY A 38 -5.98 -17.35 -1.24
C GLY A 38 -5.39 -18.28 -0.17
N PHE A 39 -6.02 -18.39 1.01
CA PHE A 39 -5.48 -19.15 2.13
C PHE A 39 -5.60 -20.67 1.95
N LYS A 40 -4.51 -21.38 2.22
CA LYS A 40 -4.43 -22.85 2.18
C LYS A 40 -5.53 -23.56 2.95
N GLY A 41 -5.90 -23.08 4.14
CA GLY A 41 -6.98 -23.67 4.94
C GLY A 41 -8.38 -23.52 4.33
N ALA A 42 -8.55 -22.66 3.33
CA ALA A 42 -9.81 -22.43 2.61
C ALA A 42 -9.78 -22.96 1.16
N GLY A 43 -8.74 -23.74 0.79
CA GLY A 43 -8.57 -24.30 -0.56
C GLY A 43 -7.71 -23.46 -1.52
N GLY A 44 -7.11 -22.37 -1.04
CA GLY A 44 -6.18 -21.55 -1.81
C GLY A 44 -4.73 -22.08 -1.81
N PRO A 45 -3.83 -21.47 -2.59
CA PRO A 45 -2.45 -21.95 -2.73
C PRO A 45 -1.47 -21.37 -1.69
N PHE A 46 -1.83 -20.33 -0.94
CA PHE A 46 -0.89 -19.52 -0.14
C PHE A 46 -1.01 -19.73 1.37
N ASP A 47 0.11 -19.63 2.08
CA ASP A 47 0.14 -19.58 3.56
C ASP A 47 -0.13 -18.16 4.08
N ILE A 48 -0.48 -18.02 5.37
CA ILE A 48 -0.78 -16.74 6.03
C ILE A 48 0.36 -15.73 5.82
N MET A 49 1.61 -16.18 5.97
CA MET A 49 2.79 -15.33 5.80
C MET A 49 2.93 -14.82 4.36
N GLN A 50 2.67 -15.68 3.37
CA GLN A 50 2.74 -15.30 1.95
C GLN A 50 1.65 -14.29 1.60
N LEU A 51 0.43 -14.50 2.09
CA LEU A 51 -0.69 -13.56 1.90
C LEU A 51 -0.39 -12.19 2.52
N LYS A 52 0.21 -12.17 3.71
CA LYS A 52 0.59 -10.91 4.35
C LYS A 52 1.65 -10.16 3.54
N VAL A 53 2.65 -10.85 3.02
CA VAL A 53 3.68 -10.23 2.17
C VAL A 53 3.09 -9.72 0.86
N ILE A 54 2.20 -10.47 0.20
CA ILE A 54 1.47 -9.96 -0.97
C ILE A 54 0.75 -8.66 -0.64
N GLN A 55 0.05 -8.63 0.50
CA GLN A 55 -0.69 -7.45 0.91
C GLN A 55 0.21 -6.24 1.15
N GLU A 56 1.30 -6.39 1.91
CA GLU A 56 2.25 -5.29 2.14
C GLU A 56 2.84 -4.76 0.82
N VAL A 57 3.13 -5.66 -0.13
CA VAL A 57 3.62 -5.27 -1.45
C VAL A 57 2.56 -4.50 -2.23
N ILE A 58 1.30 -4.95 -2.23
CA ILE A 58 0.19 -4.23 -2.89
C ILE A 58 0.00 -2.84 -2.27
N THR A 59 -0.10 -2.76 -0.94
CA THR A 59 -0.28 -1.50 -0.21
C THR A 59 0.87 -0.52 -0.53
N LEU A 60 2.13 -0.98 -0.48
CA LEU A 60 3.30 -0.14 -0.76
C LEU A 60 3.38 0.29 -2.22
N VAL A 61 3.02 -0.58 -3.18
CA VAL A 61 2.99 -0.24 -4.61
C VAL A 61 1.92 0.81 -4.89
N VAL A 62 0.69 0.60 -4.42
CA VAL A 62 -0.42 1.55 -4.59
C VAL A 62 -0.06 2.89 -3.94
N PHE A 63 0.47 2.87 -2.72
CA PHE A 63 0.89 4.07 -2.02
C PHE A 63 2.00 4.83 -2.75
N THR A 64 2.98 4.11 -3.32
CA THR A 64 4.08 4.70 -4.09
C THR A 64 3.56 5.36 -5.37
N ILE A 65 2.70 4.68 -6.14
CA ILE A 65 2.08 5.23 -7.36
C ILE A 65 1.27 6.48 -7.01
N PHE A 66 0.41 6.38 -5.98
CA PHE A 66 -0.37 7.52 -5.51
C PHE A 66 0.52 8.69 -5.12
N SER A 67 1.60 8.44 -4.37
CA SER A 67 2.52 9.50 -3.93
C SER A 67 3.23 10.19 -5.08
N VAL A 68 3.68 9.43 -6.09
CA VAL A 68 4.31 9.99 -7.30
C VAL A 68 3.33 10.86 -8.07
N ILE A 69 2.06 10.44 -8.22
CA ILE A 69 1.04 11.19 -8.96
C ILE A 69 0.57 12.42 -8.18
N ALA A 70 0.22 12.25 -6.89
CA ALA A 70 -0.38 13.29 -6.06
C ALA A 70 0.62 14.39 -5.66
N PHE A 71 1.84 14.00 -5.27
CA PHE A 71 2.87 14.94 -4.83
C PHE A 71 3.88 15.31 -5.92
N LYS A 72 3.70 14.80 -7.15
CA LYS A 72 4.64 14.97 -8.28
C LYS A 72 6.08 14.73 -7.87
N LEU A 73 6.31 13.74 -7.00
CA LEU A 73 7.63 13.48 -6.46
C LEU A 73 8.57 13.10 -7.61
N GLU A 74 9.68 13.81 -7.76
CA GLU A 74 10.73 13.41 -8.68
C GLU A 74 11.25 12.03 -8.28
N LEU A 75 11.26 11.09 -9.23
CA LEU A 75 11.77 9.73 -9.03
C LEU A 75 13.27 9.78 -8.74
N ARG A 76 13.60 9.97 -7.46
CA ARG A 76 14.95 9.86 -6.93
C ARG A 76 15.40 8.41 -6.89
N TRP A 77 16.71 8.20 -6.97
CA TRP A 77 17.36 6.88 -6.95
C TRP A 77 16.88 5.97 -5.81
N ASN A 78 16.54 6.56 -4.65
CA ASN A 78 16.02 5.82 -3.49
C ASN A 78 14.69 5.09 -3.78
N HIS A 79 13.84 5.60 -4.68
CA HIS A 79 12.59 4.90 -5.05
C HIS A 79 12.85 3.64 -5.88
N LEU A 80 13.88 3.68 -6.75
CA LEU A 80 14.31 2.50 -7.49
C LEU A 80 14.87 1.43 -6.57
N VAL A 81 15.71 1.83 -5.60
CA VAL A 81 16.23 0.92 -4.57
C VAL A 81 15.10 0.33 -3.72
N ALA A 82 14.12 1.14 -3.31
CA ALA A 82 12.95 0.66 -2.59
C ALA A 82 12.14 -0.37 -3.40
N CYS A 83 11.90 -0.13 -4.69
CA CYS A 83 11.27 -1.11 -5.58
C CYS A 83 12.06 -2.42 -5.67
N LEU A 84 13.38 -2.35 -5.79
CA LEU A 84 14.27 -3.53 -5.78
C LEU A 84 14.17 -4.31 -4.48
N CYS A 85 14.12 -3.63 -3.33
CA CYS A 85 13.93 -4.26 -2.03
C CYS A 85 12.56 -4.94 -1.91
N LEU A 86 11.49 -4.37 -2.48
CA LEU A 86 10.17 -5.00 -2.52
C LEU A 86 10.18 -6.29 -3.34
N ILE A 87 10.83 -6.28 -4.51
CA ILE A 87 10.99 -7.48 -5.34
C ILE A 87 11.77 -8.56 -4.59
N ALA A 88 12.84 -8.18 -3.89
CA ALA A 88 13.61 -9.11 -3.07
C ALA A 88 12.78 -9.72 -1.93
N ALA A 89 11.97 -8.91 -1.24
CA ALA A 89 11.07 -9.39 -0.18
C ALA A 89 10.05 -10.42 -0.69
N VAL A 90 9.47 -10.19 -1.87
CA VAL A 90 8.61 -11.17 -2.54
C VAL A 90 9.38 -12.44 -2.85
N TYR A 91 10.55 -12.33 -3.48
CA TYR A 91 11.33 -13.51 -3.85
C TYR A 91 11.66 -14.41 -2.64
N PHE A 92 12.12 -13.84 -1.52
CA PHE A 92 12.47 -14.61 -0.31
C PHE A 92 11.27 -15.23 0.40
N THR A 93 10.07 -14.65 0.26
CA THR A 93 8.87 -15.19 0.91
C THR A 93 8.27 -16.36 0.13
N PHE A 94 8.53 -16.42 -1.18
CA PHE A 94 7.94 -17.40 -2.08
C PHE A 94 8.88 -18.55 -2.45
N ARG A 95 10.14 -18.52 -2.02
CA ARG A 95 11.17 -19.53 -2.30
C ARG A 95 11.91 -19.93 -1.04
#